data_AF-A0A972PWQ0-F1
#
_entry.id   AF-A0A972PWQ0-F1
#
_cell.length_a   1.000
_cell.length_b   1.000
_cell.length_c   1.000
_cell.angle_alpha   90.00
_cell.angle_beta   90.00
_cell.angle_gamma   90.00
#
_symmetry.space_group_name_H-M   'P 1'
#
loop_
_entity.id
_entity.type
_entity.pdbx_description
1 polymer ?
#
loop_
_entity_poly.entity_id
_entity_poly.type
_entity_poly.pdbx_seq_one_letter_code
_entity_poly.pdbx_strand_id
1 'polypeptide(L)'
;MPIYEYRCTECGHAFDLIQPMDAERVADCECCGAQAKRVFSPRIAIRYEGWGFNATDKLLPESSRVKRDFKQLREKAEQIMDDDFTP
;
A
#
# COMPACT_ATOMS: atom_id res chain seq x y z
N MET A 1 -15.02 -7.37 -20.83
CA MET A 1 -14.06 -8.40 -20.38
C MET A 1 -12.78 -7.68 -19.99
N PRO A 2 -12.23 -7.87 -18.77
CA PRO A 2 -11.07 -7.10 -18.32
C PRO A 2 -9.79 -7.57 -19.04
N ILE A 3 -8.87 -6.61 -19.22
CA ILE A 3 -7.51 -6.85 -19.72
C ILE A 3 -6.59 -6.88 -18.50
N TYR A 4 -5.73 -7.89 -18.44
CA TYR A 4 -4.75 -8.04 -17.38
C TYR A 4 -3.35 -8.08 -17.97
N GLU A 5 -2.46 -7.34 -17.31
CA GLU A 5 -1.04 -7.32 -17.61
C GLU A 5 -0.36 -8.53 -16.93
N TYR A 6 0.46 -9.25 -17.69
CA TYR A 6 1.23 -10.40 -17.26
C TYR A 6 2.72 -10.14 -17.46
N ARG A 7 3.55 -10.67 -16.55
CA ARG A 7 5.00 -10.65 -16.68
C ARG A 7 5.57 -12.03 -16.50
N CYS A 8 6.34 -12.46 -17.50
CA CYS A 8 7.08 -13.71 -17.44
C CYS A 8 8.15 -13.66 -16.34
N THR A 9 8.26 -14.76 -15.58
CA THR A 9 9.25 -14.88 -14.51
C THR A 9 10.66 -15.21 -15.01
N GLU A 10 10.79 -15.81 -16.20
CA GLU A 10 12.07 -16.21 -16.77
C GLU A 10 12.65 -15.15 -17.72
N CYS A 11 11.90 -14.77 -18.76
CA CYS A 11 12.39 -13.82 -19.77
C CYS A 11 12.06 -12.35 -19.47
N GLY A 12 11.23 -12.09 -18.45
CA GLY A 12 10.84 -10.73 -18.05
C GLY A 12 9.90 -10.01 -19.01
N HIS A 13 9.44 -10.66 -20.08
CA HIS A 13 8.52 -10.11 -21.06
C HIS A 13 7.17 -9.75 -20.42
N ALA A 14 6.68 -8.55 -20.69
CA ALA A 14 5.38 -8.05 -20.24
C ALA A 14 4.40 -8.00 -21.42
N PHE A 15 3.19 -8.52 -21.22
CA PHE A 15 2.16 -8.62 -22.24
C PHE A 15 0.75 -8.56 -21.63
N ASP A 16 -0.24 -8.21 -22.45
CA ASP A 16 -1.62 -8.01 -22.02
C ASP A 16 -2.54 -9.11 -22.54
N LEU A 17 -3.36 -9.69 -21.66
CA LEU A 17 -4.34 -10.73 -22.01
C LEU A 17 -5.75 -10.37 -21.55
N ILE A 18 -6.72 -10.60 -22.42
CA ILE A 18 -8.15 -10.53 -22.08
C ILE A 18 -8.52 -11.82 -21.35
N GLN A 19 -9.00 -11.71 -20.11
CA GLN A 19 -9.31 -12.90 -19.33
C GLN A 19 -10.60 -12.71 -18.50
N PRO A 20 -11.42 -13.77 -18.30
CA PRO A 20 -12.51 -13.70 -17.33
C PRO A 20 -11.98 -13.38 -15.93
N MET A 21 -12.82 -12.77 -15.08
CA MET A 21 -12.45 -12.58 -13.66
C MET A 21 -12.28 -13.90 -12.91
N ASP A 22 -12.98 -14.95 -13.34
CA ASP A 22 -13.02 -16.27 -12.68
C ASP A 22 -11.95 -17.24 -13.20
N ALA A 23 -11.08 -16.80 -14.11
CA ALA A 23 -10.05 -17.65 -14.66
C ALA A 23 -8.79 -17.68 -13.78
N GLU A 24 -7.99 -18.73 -13.95
CA GLU A 24 -6.70 -18.94 -13.29
C GLU A 24 -5.76 -17.73 -13.50
N ARG A 25 -5.04 -17.31 -12.46
CA ARG A 25 -4.16 -16.10 -12.51
C ARG A 25 -2.80 -16.36 -13.18
N VAL A 26 -2.68 -17.44 -13.95
CA VAL A 26 -1.45 -17.89 -14.59
C VAL A 26 -1.69 -17.96 -16.09
N ALA A 27 -0.75 -17.43 -16.86
CA ALA A 27 -0.75 -17.51 -18.32
C ALA A 27 0.61 -17.97 -18.82
N ASP A 28 0.63 -18.66 -19.95
CA ASP A 28 1.88 -19.11 -20.58
C ASP A 28 2.50 -17.96 -21.38
N CYS A 29 3.82 -17.81 -21.28
CA CYS A 29 4.53 -16.77 -22.01
C CYS A 29 4.77 -17.17 -23.48
N GLU A 30 4.37 -16.30 -24.41
CA GLU A 30 4.52 -16.51 -25.85
C GLU A 30 5.98 -16.63 -26.33
N CYS A 31 6.94 -16.05 -25.58
CA CYS A 31 8.35 -16.07 -25.96
C CYS A 31 9.13 -17.30 -25.50
N CYS A 32 8.74 -17.92 -24.38
CA CYS A 32 9.54 -18.97 -23.74
C CYS A 32 8.74 -20.16 -23.22
N GLY A 33 7.40 -20.11 -23.24
CA GLY A 33 6.53 -21.16 -22.73
C GLY A 33 6.49 -21.27 -21.20
N ALA A 34 7.25 -20.43 -20.48
CA ALA A 34 7.26 -20.43 -19.02
C ALA A 34 6.04 -19.71 -18.44
N GLN A 35 5.73 -20.00 -17.17
CA GLN A 35 4.60 -19.37 -16.48
C GLN A 35 4.84 -17.86 -16.23
N ALA A 36 3.88 -17.06 -16.68
CA ALA A 36 3.78 -15.64 -16.42
C ALA A 36 2.82 -15.36 -15.25
N LYS A 37 3.19 -14.38 -14.42
CA LYS A 37 2.38 -13.92 -13.28
C LYS A 37 1.68 -12.62 -13.64
N ARG A 38 0.43 -12.50 -13.21
CA ARG A 38 -0.32 -11.26 -13.35
C ARG A 38 0.33 -10.13 -12.55
N VAL A 39 0.61 -9.01 -13.21
CA VAL A 39 1.16 -7.81 -12.58
C VAL A 39 0.01 -6.94 -12.09
N PHE A 40 -0.01 -6.68 -10.78
CA PHE A 40 -0.88 -5.66 -10.21
C PHE A 40 -0.10 -4.36 -10.14
N SER A 41 -0.45 -3.40 -10.99
CA SER A 41 0.11 -2.05 -10.91
C SER A 41 -0.38 -1.38 -9.61
N PRO A 42 0.49 -1.19 -8.59
CA PRO A 42 0.06 -0.73 -7.27
C PRO A 42 -0.21 0.80 -7.22
N ARG A 43 -0.04 1.51 -8.34
CA ARG A 43 -0.15 2.98 -8.43
C ARG A 43 -1.42 3.47 -9.11
N ILE A 44 -2.52 2.72 -9.04
CA ILE A 44 -3.80 3.20 -9.56
C ILE A 44 -4.44 4.07 -8.46
N ALA A 45 -4.37 5.38 -8.63
CA ALA A 45 -5.08 6.32 -7.77
C ALA A 45 -6.57 6.29 -8.11
N ILE A 46 -7.38 5.61 -7.29
CA ILE A 46 -8.83 5.56 -7.47
C ILE A 46 -9.44 6.79 -6.81
N ARG A 47 -10.13 7.63 -7.59
CA ARG A 47 -10.90 8.77 -7.11
C ARG A 47 -12.38 8.43 -7.18
N TYR A 48 -13.07 8.49 -6.04
CA TYR A 48 -14.51 8.34 -5.98
C TYR A 48 -15.16 9.73 -5.99
N GLU A 49 -16.02 9.99 -6.96
CA GLU A 49 -16.81 11.22 -7.06
C GLU A 49 -18.29 10.87 -6.89
N GLY A 50 -18.94 11.40 -5.86
CA GLY A 50 -20.36 11.16 -5.60
C GLY A 50 -20.81 11.63 -4.22
N TRP A 51 -22.11 11.97 -4.10
CA TRP A 51 -22.73 12.29 -2.81
C TRP A 51 -22.73 11.04 -1.93
N GLY A 52 -21.98 11.06 -0.83
CA GLY A 52 -21.74 9.91 0.04
C GLY A 52 -20.33 9.32 -0.03
N PHE A 53 -19.51 9.70 -1.03
CA PHE A 53 -18.09 9.34 -1.11
C PHE A 53 -17.23 10.49 -0.58
N ASN A 54 -17.20 10.68 0.74
CA ASN A 54 -16.25 11.60 1.36
C ASN A 54 -14.95 10.84 1.63
N ALA A 55 -13.87 11.22 0.94
CA ALA A 55 -12.51 10.77 1.25
C ALA A 55 -12.20 11.07 2.72
N THR A 56 -12.37 10.06 3.58
CA THR A 56 -12.21 10.18 5.03
C THR A 56 -10.73 10.23 5.42
N ASP A 57 -9.82 9.97 4.48
CA ASP A 57 -8.37 10.16 4.62
C ASP A 57 -7.89 11.54 4.15
N LYS A 58 -8.66 12.61 4.39
CA LYS A 58 -8.01 13.91 4.50
C LYS A 58 -7.22 13.88 5.80
N LEU A 59 -6.02 13.32 5.71
CA LEU A 59 -4.92 13.43 6.65
C LEU A 59 -5.00 14.83 7.26
N LEU A 60 -5.25 14.86 8.56
CA LEU A 60 -5.16 16.00 9.46
C LEU A 60 -4.22 17.07 8.88
N PRO A 61 -4.64 18.35 8.75
CA PRO A 61 -3.75 19.39 8.27
C PRO A 61 -2.46 19.32 9.08
N GLU A 62 -1.31 19.54 8.44
CA GLU A 62 0.00 19.34 9.07
C GLU A 62 0.15 20.13 10.39
N SER A 63 -0.61 21.23 10.53
CA SER A 63 -0.76 22.02 11.75
C SER A 63 -1.41 21.30 12.93
N SER A 64 -2.21 20.26 12.68
CA SER A 64 -2.92 19.46 13.69
C SER A 64 -2.22 18.13 14.01
N ARG A 65 -1.13 17.80 13.33
CA ARG A 65 -0.25 16.70 13.76
C ARG A 65 0.46 17.14 15.03
N VAL A 66 0.09 16.53 16.16
CA VAL A 66 0.81 16.71 17.43
C VAL A 66 2.25 16.22 17.24
N LYS A 67 3.18 17.15 17.00
CA LYS A 67 4.61 16.87 17.06
C LYS A 67 4.93 16.61 18.53
N ARG A 68 5.05 15.34 18.90
CA ARG A 68 5.47 14.97 20.26
C ARG A 68 6.96 15.18 20.35
N ASP A 69 7.40 16.13 21.17
CA ASP A 69 8.81 16.36 21.44
C ASP A 69 9.37 15.21 22.29
N PHE A 70 10.06 14.29 21.63
CA PHE A 70 10.64 13.09 22.26
C PHE A 70 11.60 13.41 23.41
N LYS A 71 12.24 14.59 23.42
CA LYS A 71 13.11 15.05 24.51
C LYS A 71 12.31 15.33 25.79
N GLN A 72 11.16 15.99 25.68
CA GLN A 72 10.31 16.32 26.81
C GLN A 72 9.63 15.08 27.39
N LEU A 73 9.25 14.13 26.53
CA LEU A 73 8.71 12.84 26.99
C LEU A 73 9.75 12.03 27.76
N ARG A 74 11.02 12.10 27.35
CA ARG A 74 12.12 11.42 28.03
C ARG A 74 12.47 12.07 29.37
N GLU A 75 12.62 13.40 29.41
CA GLU A 75 12.85 14.12 30.68
C GLU A 75 11.69 13.90 31.65
N LYS A 76 10.45 13.89 31.16
CA LYS A 76 9.27 13.59 31.97
C LYS A 76 9.24 12.13 32.46
N ALA A 77 9.69 11.19 31.65
CA ALA A 77 9.82 9.79 32.07
C ALA A 77 10.92 9.60 33.12
N GLU A 78 12.03 10.33 32.98
CA GLU A 78 13.12 10.35 33.97
C GLU A 78 12.63 10.95 35.31
N GLN A 79 11.89 12.06 35.29
CA GLN A 79 11.29 12.63 36.50
C GLN A 79 10.27 11.72 37.20
N ILE A 80 9.43 10.99 36.44
CA ILE A 80 8.47 10.04 37.02
C ILE A 80 9.19 8.89 37.75
N MET A 81 10.35 8.46 37.25
CA MET A 81 11.14 7.40 37.89
C MET A 81 11.83 7.86 39.19
N ASP A 82 12.12 9.16 39.32
CA ASP A 82 12.74 9.72 40.52
C ASP A 82 11.72 9.98 41.65
N ASP A 83 10.48 10.36 41.31
CA ASP A 83 9.42 10.62 42.29
C ASP A 83 8.85 9.33 42.93
N ASP A 84 8.80 8.21 42.20
CA ASP A 84 8.34 6.92 42.73
C ASP A 84 9.35 6.21 43.67
N PHE A 85 10.54 6.79 43.91
CA PHE A 85 11.60 6.23 44.75
C PHE A 85 11.95 7.09 45.99
N THR A 86 11.11 8.06 46.37
CA THR A 86 11.25 8.78 47.66
C THR A 86 10.24 8.26 48.69
N PRO A 87 10.68 7.67 49.81
CA PRO A 87 9.79 7.28 50.91
C PRO A 87 9.22 8.49 51.68
#